data_AF-A0A2H9NV01-F1
#
_entry.id   AF-A0A2H9NV01-F1
#
_cell.length_a   1.000
_cell.length_b   1.000
_cell.length_c   1.000
_cell.angle_alpha   90.00
_cell.angle_beta   90.00
_cell.angle_gamma   90.00
#
_symmetry.space_group_name_H-M   'P 1'
#
loop_
_entity.id
_entity.type
_entity.pdbx_description
1 polymer ?
#
loop_
_entity_poly.entity_id
_entity_poly.type
_entity_poly.pdbx_seq_one_letter_code
_entity_poly.pdbx_strand_id
1 'polypeptide(L)'
;MNTCFLYSHLKKPGYKLVNIQLSLSDTTSPQTITFIRIIGDFFMHPEEGIDALEHAITGCPFEERHILTAIRRTISTNNLVLYGISARTLTEAIMRCKPQYKPQSESPANPNITSTHKD
;
A
#
# COMPACT_ATOMS: atom_id res chain seq x y z
N MET A 1 6.85 -19.26 7.72
CA MET A 1 7.43 -17.98 7.23
C MET A 1 6.44 -16.89 7.62
N ASN A 2 6.90 -15.86 8.33
CA ASN A 2 6.02 -14.74 8.71
C ASN A 2 5.95 -13.78 7.53
N THR A 3 4.84 -13.77 6.80
CA THR A 3 4.65 -12.80 5.72
C THR A 3 4.51 -11.40 6.33
N CYS A 4 5.52 -10.55 6.13
CA CYS A 4 5.46 -9.16 6.54
C CYS A 4 4.70 -8.34 5.48
N PHE A 5 3.59 -7.73 5.88
CA PHE A 5 2.86 -6.80 5.03
C PHE A 5 3.32 -5.36 5.27
N LEU A 6 3.55 -4.65 4.18
CA LEU A 6 3.83 -3.22 4.14
C LEU A 6 2.58 -2.49 3.66
N TYR A 7 2.36 -1.29 4.18
CA TYR A 7 1.19 -0.48 3.87
C TYR A 7 1.56 0.94 3.54
N SER A 8 0.79 1.57 2.66
CA SER A 8 0.83 3.01 2.45
C SER A 8 -0.56 3.58 2.26
N HIS A 9 -0.68 4.88 2.53
CA HIS A 9 -1.86 5.69 2.33
C HIS A 9 -1.42 7.00 1.70
N LEU A 10 -1.97 7.36 0.55
CA LEU A 10 -1.58 8.56 -0.19
C LEU A 10 -2.81 9.30 -0.72
N LYS A 11 -2.92 10.57 -0.35
CA LYS A 11 -3.88 11.54 -0.89
C LYS A 11 -3.12 12.77 -1.35
N LYS A 12 -3.38 13.25 -2.57
CA LYS A 12 -2.76 14.47 -3.12
C LYS A 12 -3.82 15.45 -3.61
N PRO A 13 -3.57 16.77 -3.55
CA PRO A 13 -4.47 17.75 -4.17
C PRO A 13 -4.71 17.41 -5.65
N GLY A 14 -5.99 17.37 -6.06
CA GLY A 14 -6.38 16.99 -7.43
C GLY A 14 -6.33 15.49 -7.74
N TYR A 15 -5.93 14.64 -6.79
CA TYR A 15 -5.93 13.19 -6.92
C TYR A 15 -6.81 12.54 -5.86
N LYS A 16 -7.38 11.39 -6.22
CA LYS A 16 -8.15 10.57 -5.32
C LYS A 16 -7.27 9.77 -4.37
N LEU A 17 -7.88 9.25 -3.32
CA LEU A 17 -7.18 8.47 -2.31
C LEU A 17 -6.72 7.12 -2.86
N VAL A 18 -5.50 6.70 -2.51
CA VAL A 18 -4.99 5.35 -2.74
C VAL A 18 -4.36 4.76 -1.47
N ASN A 19 -4.66 3.50 -1.22
CA ASN A 19 -4.11 2.64 -0.19
C ASN A 19 -3.42 1.46 -0.88
N ILE A 20 -2.20 1.15 -0.44
CA ILE A 20 -1.46 -0.01 -0.93
C ILE A 20 -1.21 -0.93 0.24
N GLN A 21 -1.44 -2.22 0.02
CA GLN A 21 -0.96 -3.31 0.86
C GLN A 21 -0.06 -4.18 -0.01
N LEU A 22 1.15 -4.51 0.43
CA LEU A 22 2.03 -5.41 -0.32
C LEU A 22 2.86 -6.28 0.61
N SER A 23 3.38 -7.40 0.12
CA SER A 23 4.42 -8.18 0.81
C SER A 23 5.61 -8.38 -0.10
N LEU A 24 6.77 -8.54 0.52
CA LEU A 24 8.03 -8.76 -0.18
C LEU A 24 8.54 -10.18 0.09
N SER A 25 9.36 -10.71 -0.82
CA SER A 25 10.11 -11.93 -0.60
C SER A 25 11.35 -11.63 0.24
N ASP A 26 11.53 -12.38 1.32
CA ASP A 26 12.71 -12.29 2.18
C ASP A 26 13.92 -13.06 1.62
N THR A 27 13.74 -13.81 0.53
CA THR A 27 14.76 -14.73 -0.01
C THR A 27 15.54 -14.17 -1.20
N THR A 28 15.15 -13.00 -1.74
CA THR A 28 15.77 -12.43 -2.95
C THR A 28 16.40 -11.07 -2.64
N SER A 29 17.52 -10.76 -3.29
CA SER A 29 18.12 -9.43 -3.33
C SER A 29 18.30 -9.02 -4.80
N PRO A 30 17.60 -7.98 -5.29
CA PRO A 30 16.64 -7.13 -4.56
C PRO A 30 15.39 -7.90 -4.11
N GLN A 31 14.70 -7.36 -3.11
CA GLN A 31 13.43 -7.90 -2.64
C GLN A 31 12.39 -7.85 -3.76
N THR A 32 11.62 -8.91 -3.90
CA THR A 32 10.60 -9.05 -4.95
C THR A 32 9.21 -8.92 -4.33
N ILE A 33 8.28 -8.23 -5.00
CA ILE A 33 6.88 -8.13 -4.56
C ILE A 33 6.20 -9.48 -4.73
N THR A 34 5.72 -10.08 -3.64
CA THR A 34 5.05 -11.40 -3.65
C THR A 34 3.53 -11.28 -3.64
N PHE A 35 3.02 -10.15 -3.19
CA PHE A 35 1.60 -9.80 -3.17
C PHE A 35 1.46 -8.29 -3.21
N ILE A 36 0.43 -7.79 -3.88
CA ILE A 36 0.03 -6.39 -3.82
C ILE A 36 -1.48 -6.29 -3.94
N ARG A 37 -2.06 -5.35 -3.19
CA ARG A 37 -3.44 -4.91 -3.31
C ARG A 37 -3.51 -3.39 -3.36
N ILE A 38 -4.22 -2.86 -4.33
CA ILE A 38 -4.37 -1.44 -4.63
C ILE A 38 -5.84 -1.07 -4.41
N ILE A 39 -6.11 -0.32 -3.35
CA ILE A 39 -7.47 0.05 -2.94
C ILE A 39 -7.57 1.57 -2.96
N GLY A 40 -8.64 2.14 -3.51
CA GLY A 40 -8.79 3.59 -3.50
C GLY A 40 -10.13 4.05 -4.02
N ASP A 41 -10.27 5.36 -4.12
CA ASP A 41 -11.45 6.01 -4.72
C ASP A 41 -11.20 6.34 -6.21
N PHE A 42 -10.05 5.99 -6.79
CA PHE A 42 -9.79 6.23 -8.23
C PHE A 42 -10.71 5.39 -9.12
N PHE A 43 -10.95 5.86 -10.35
CA PHE A 43 -11.65 5.07 -11.36
C PHE A 43 -10.65 4.55 -12.40
N MET A 44 -10.93 3.36 -12.91
CA MET A 44 -10.19 2.72 -13.98
C MET A 44 -11.18 2.16 -14.99
N HIS A 45 -10.88 2.31 -16.27
CA HIS A 45 -11.65 1.70 -17.34
C HIS A 45 -10.72 1.01 -18.34
N PRO A 46 -10.97 -0.26 -18.69
CA PRO A 46 -11.91 -1.20 -18.06
C PRO A 46 -11.61 -1.43 -16.55
N GLU A 47 -12.60 -1.90 -15.78
CA GLU A 47 -12.44 -2.03 -14.32
C GLU A 47 -11.47 -3.16 -13.95
N GLU A 48 -11.46 -4.22 -14.76
CA GLU A 48 -10.59 -5.39 -14.65
C GLU A 48 -9.10 -5.02 -14.85
N GLY A 49 -8.83 -3.79 -15.31
CA GLY A 49 -7.48 -3.24 -15.39
C GLY A 49 -6.76 -3.21 -14.04
N ILE A 50 -7.49 -3.19 -12.91
CA ILE A 50 -6.87 -3.20 -11.59
C ILE A 50 -6.19 -4.54 -11.30
N ASP A 51 -6.84 -5.65 -11.64
CA ASP A 51 -6.31 -7.00 -11.46
C ASP A 51 -5.07 -7.20 -12.36
N ALA A 52 -5.12 -6.67 -13.60
CA ALA A 52 -3.99 -6.69 -14.52
C ALA A 52 -2.78 -5.91 -13.98
N LEU A 53 -3.01 -4.80 -13.28
CA LEU A 53 -1.94 -4.03 -12.63
C LEU A 53 -1.34 -4.78 -11.44
N GLU A 54 -2.18 -5.31 -10.54
CA GLU A 54 -1.72 -6.08 -9.39
C GLU A 54 -0.92 -7.32 -9.84
N HIS A 55 -1.38 -8.02 -10.86
CA HIS A 55 -0.69 -9.16 -11.44
C HIS A 55 0.66 -8.77 -12.06
N ALA A 56 0.72 -7.69 -12.83
CA ALA A 56 1.94 -7.23 -13.48
C ALA A 56 3.01 -6.75 -12.49
N ILE A 57 2.59 -6.19 -11.35
CA ILE A 57 3.50 -5.71 -10.30
C ILE A 57 3.97 -6.89 -9.43
N THR A 58 3.14 -7.92 -9.27
CA THR A 58 3.56 -9.15 -8.56
C THR A 58 4.71 -9.81 -9.32
N GLY A 59 5.79 -10.15 -8.60
CA GLY A 59 7.03 -10.65 -9.17
C GLY A 59 8.02 -9.57 -9.61
N CYS A 60 7.66 -8.28 -9.56
CA CYS A 60 8.61 -7.20 -9.84
C CYS A 60 9.58 -6.99 -8.65
N PRO A 61 10.84 -6.63 -8.93
CA PRO A 61 11.73 -6.04 -7.92
C PRO A 61 11.06 -4.83 -7.26
N PHE A 62 11.21 -4.69 -5.95
CA PHE A 62 10.71 -3.55 -5.18
C PHE A 62 11.59 -2.30 -5.40
N GLU A 63 11.59 -1.82 -6.65
CA GLU A 63 12.38 -0.70 -7.13
C GLU A 63 11.52 0.19 -8.03
N GLU A 64 11.62 1.51 -7.83
CA GLU A 64 10.75 2.50 -8.49
C GLU A 64 10.74 2.36 -10.01
N ARG A 65 11.91 2.15 -10.63
CA ARG A 65 12.04 2.03 -12.09
C ARG A 65 11.29 0.80 -12.63
N HIS A 66 11.43 -0.35 -11.96
CA HIS A 66 10.80 -1.60 -12.38
C HIS A 66 9.28 -1.51 -12.25
N ILE A 67 8.80 -1.01 -11.10
CA ILE A 67 7.37 -0.84 -10.82
C ILE A 67 6.73 0.16 -11.78
N LEU A 68 7.34 1.33 -12.01
CA LEU A 68 6.81 2.33 -12.94
C LEU A 68 6.73 1.78 -14.37
N THR A 69 7.72 1.01 -14.78
CA THR A 69 7.74 0.39 -16.11
C THR A 69 6.63 -0.64 -16.24
N ALA A 70 6.43 -1.51 -15.24
CA ALA A 70 5.34 -2.47 -15.21
C ALA A 70 3.98 -1.78 -15.30
N ILE A 71 3.74 -0.76 -14.47
CA ILE A 71 2.48 0.02 -14.47
C ILE A 71 2.23 0.63 -15.85
N ARG A 72 3.21 1.35 -16.42
CA ARG A 72 3.06 1.99 -17.73
C ARG A 72 2.79 0.98 -18.83
N ARG A 73 3.51 -0.15 -18.83
CA ARG A 73 3.30 -1.21 -19.82
C ARG A 73 1.89 -1.78 -19.71
N THR A 74 1.39 -2.05 -18.51
CA THR A 74 0.03 -2.56 -18.31
C THR A 74 -1.02 -1.58 -18.77
N ILE A 75 -0.84 -0.28 -18.49
CA ILE A 75 -1.74 0.78 -18.95
C ILE A 75 -1.79 0.81 -20.48
N SER A 76 -0.64 0.84 -21.14
CA SER A 76 -0.59 0.90 -22.61
C SER A 76 -1.07 -0.37 -23.28
N THR A 77 -0.73 -1.55 -22.74
CA THR A 77 -1.08 -2.85 -23.36
C THR A 77 -2.57 -3.14 -23.29
N ASN A 78 -3.22 -2.74 -22.18
CA ASN A 78 -4.64 -2.98 -21.95
C ASN A 78 -5.52 -1.75 -22.27
N ASN A 79 -4.94 -0.70 -22.85
CA ASN A 79 -5.63 0.58 -23.13
C ASN A 79 -6.38 1.15 -21.92
N LEU A 80 -5.76 1.08 -20.74
CA LEU A 80 -6.39 1.52 -19.50
C LEU A 80 -6.48 3.05 -19.45
N VAL A 81 -7.63 3.55 -19.03
CA VAL A 81 -7.83 4.97 -18.70
C VAL A 81 -7.98 5.10 -17.19
N LEU A 82 -7.16 5.97 -16.59
CA LEU A 82 -7.17 6.24 -15.15
C LEU A 82 -7.74 7.63 -14.88
N TYR A 83 -8.68 7.71 -13.94
CA TYR A 83 -9.26 8.97 -13.49
C TYR A 83 -8.97 9.20 -12.02
N GLY A 84 -8.43 10.40 -11.73
CA GLY A 84 -8.08 10.78 -10.36
C GLY A 84 -6.81 10.11 -9.82
N ILE A 85 -6.06 9.38 -10.64
CA ILE A 85 -4.74 8.83 -10.31
C ILE A 85 -3.84 8.78 -11.55
N SER A 86 -2.52 8.79 -11.34
CA SER A 86 -1.53 8.63 -12.41
C SER A 86 -0.61 7.45 -12.13
N ALA A 87 0.02 6.90 -13.17
CA ALA A 87 1.04 5.85 -13.03
C ALA A 87 2.15 6.23 -12.05
N ARG A 88 2.56 7.52 -12.05
CA ARG A 88 3.58 8.03 -11.15
C ARG A 88 3.08 8.10 -9.71
N THR A 89 1.85 8.53 -9.49
CA THR A 89 1.22 8.57 -8.16
C THR A 89 1.06 7.16 -7.58
N LEU A 90 0.67 6.17 -8.40
CA LEU A 90 0.61 4.75 -8.02
C LEU A 90 2.00 4.24 -7.62
N THR A 91 3.00 4.49 -8.44
CA THR A 91 4.39 4.09 -8.14
C THR A 91 4.86 4.69 -6.82
N GLU A 92 4.62 5.98 -6.61
CA GLU A 92 4.98 6.67 -5.38
C GLU A 92 4.23 6.11 -4.16
N ALA A 93 2.95 5.75 -4.30
CA ALA A 93 2.20 5.11 -3.23
C ALA A 93 2.83 3.75 -2.86
N ILE A 94 3.24 2.94 -3.83
CA ILE A 94 3.90 1.65 -3.61
C ILE A 94 5.26 1.84 -2.92
N MET A 95 6.09 2.78 -3.39
CA MET A 95 7.41 3.04 -2.79
C MET A 95 7.33 3.62 -1.37
N ARG A 96 6.19 4.16 -0.96
CA ARG A 96 5.93 4.65 0.40
C ARG A 96 5.51 3.55 1.37
N CYS A 97 5.33 2.30 0.92
CA CYS A 97 4.93 1.20 1.78
C CYS A 97 5.98 0.90 2.86
N LYS A 98 5.51 0.79 4.10
CA LYS A 98 6.35 0.51 5.28
C LYS A 98 5.62 -0.47 6.19
N PRO A 99 6.32 -1.20 7.08
CA PRO A 99 5.67 -1.95 8.13
C PRO A 99 4.86 -1.00 9.00
N GLN A 100 3.58 -1.28 9.22
CA GLN A 100 2.78 -0.51 10.18
C GLN A 100 2.99 -1.12 11.57
N TYR A 101 3.74 -0.44 12.43
CA TYR A 101 3.72 -0.74 13.86
C TYR A 101 2.50 -0.04 14.47
N LYS A 102 1.50 -0.81 14.91
CA LYS A 102 0.49 -0.30 15.85
C LYS A 102 1.04 -0.53 17.27
N PRO A 103 1.46 0.49 18.03
CA PRO A 103 1.52 0.33 19.48
C PRO A 103 0.11 -0.06 19.95
N GLN A 104 0.01 -1.16 20.71
CA GLN A 104 -1.23 -1.50 21.40
C GLN A 104 -1.65 -0.27 22.22
N SER A 105 -2.90 0.15 22.04
CA SER A 105 -3.52 1.19 22.84
C SER A 105 -3.28 0.93 24.33
N GLU A 106 -2.55 1.82 25.00
CA GLU A 106 -2.65 1.99 26.43
C GLU A 106 -4.14 2.26 26.74
N SER A 107 -4.78 1.29 27.38
CA SER A 107 -6.08 1.51 28.00
C SER A 107 -5.91 2.64 29.02
N PRO A 108 -6.79 3.66 29.08
CA PRO A 108 -6.66 4.70 30.09
C PRO A 108 -6.69 4.03 31.47
N ALA A 109 -5.60 4.23 32.23
CA ALA A 109 -5.52 3.84 33.62
C ALA A 109 -6.74 4.42 34.35
N ASN A 110 -7.57 3.55 34.92
CA ASN A 110 -8.71 3.95 35.73
C ASN A 110 -8.20 4.59 37.04
N PRO A 111 -8.40 5.90 37.27
CA PRO A 111 -7.96 6.54 38.51
C PRO A 111 -9.12 6.45 39.51
N ASN A 112 -9.23 5.33 40.22
CA ASN A 112 -10.02 5.30 41.44
C ASN A 112 -9.43 4.32 42.45
N ILE A 113 -9.47 4.78 43.70
CA ILE A 113 -8.99 4.16 44.95
C ILE A 113 -7.50 4.48 45.20
N THR A 114 -7.17 5.51 45.97
CA THR A 114 -7.30 5.43 47.44
C THR A 114 -7.55 6.83 48.04
N SER A 115 -8.75 7.01 48.60
CA SER A 115 -8.99 8.05 49.61
C SER A 115 -8.57 7.48 50.96
N THR A 116 -7.64 8.18 51.59
CA THR A 116 -7.24 8.06 52.99
C THR A 116 -8.43 8.23 53.94
N HIS A 117 -8.62 7.27 54.85
CA HIS A 117 -9.03 7.60 56.22
C HIS A 117 -8.06 6.95 57.20
N LYS A 118 -7.69 7.79 58.15
CA LYS A 118 -6.62 7.74 59.14
C LYS A 118 -7.22 7.16 60.43
N ASP A 119 -6.46 6.34 61.15
CA ASP A 119 -6.68 6.04 62.57
C ASP A 119 -6.52 7.31 63.44
#